data_AF-A0A1C3NZ81-F1
#
_entry.id   AF-A0A1C3NZ81-F1
#
_cell.length_a   1.000
_cell.length_b   1.000
_cell.length_c   1.000
_cell.angle_alpha   90.00
_cell.angle_beta   90.00
_cell.angle_gamma   90.00
#
_symmetry.space_group_name_H-M   'P 1'
#
loop_
_entity.id
_entity.type
_entity.pdbx_description
1 polymer ?
#
loop_
_entity_poly.entity_id
_entity_poly.type
_entity_poly.pdbx_seq_one_letter_code
_entity_poly.pdbx_strand_id
1 'polypeptide(L)'
;MADRTGKDTLDWDTSQVRTHTGLCRHTALSTLAQLRAAALRAAATGALTLPATSPDSRPKPRPPRGSALTDEQVRALLNTIPTGDAPVPARAGLPCPPDLAPIRLSIPETLRLASLARHLTTGRITATEATFTLLWSLRRRRHQTVARWHHHSVRLTLITGPS
;
A
#
# COMPACT_ATOMS: atom_id res chain seq x y z
N MET A 1 -0.27 13.12 22.42
CA MET A 1 0.64 12.58 21.38
C MET A 1 1.10 11.22 21.86
N ALA A 2 0.47 10.14 21.39
CA ALA A 2 0.93 8.80 21.73
C ALA A 2 2.14 8.47 20.84
N ASP A 3 3.26 8.15 21.46
CA ASP A 3 4.50 7.74 20.79
C ASP A 3 4.23 6.41 20.08
N ARG A 4 3.97 6.49 18.77
CA ARG A 4 3.62 5.34 17.95
C ARG A 4 4.93 4.61 17.67
N THR A 5 5.24 3.63 18.50
CA THR A 5 6.49 2.87 18.39
C THR A 5 6.60 2.22 17.01
N GLY A 6 7.82 1.92 16.56
CA GLY A 6 8.04 1.24 15.27
C GLY A 6 7.24 -0.06 15.13
N LYS A 7 6.96 -0.72 16.27
CA LYS A 7 6.15 -1.93 16.41
C LYS A 7 4.68 -1.73 16.01
N ASP A 8 4.08 -0.59 16.40
CA ASP A 8 2.70 -0.22 16.05
C ASP A 8 2.56 0.16 14.57
N THR A 9 3.60 0.79 14.01
CA THR A 9 3.63 1.20 12.59
C THR A 9 3.79 -0.01 11.65
N LEU A 10 4.38 -1.09 12.17
CA LEU A 10 4.57 -2.39 11.50
C LEU A 10 3.34 -3.30 11.55
N ASP A 11 2.34 -2.95 12.38
CA ASP A 11 1.22 -3.83 12.73
C ASP A 11 1.73 -5.19 13.25
N TRP A 12 2.88 -5.18 13.94
CA TRP A 12 3.58 -6.39 14.38
C TRP A 12 2.75 -7.17 15.40
N ASP A 13 2.07 -6.46 16.29
CA ASP A 13 1.30 -7.05 17.40
C ASP A 13 -0.09 -7.57 17.00
N THR A 14 -0.56 -7.30 15.77
CA THR A 14 -1.85 -7.81 15.28
C THR A 14 -1.74 -9.13 14.51
N SER A 15 -0.53 -9.69 14.41
CA SER A 15 -0.29 -11.03 13.85
C SER A 15 -1.09 -12.10 14.61
N GLN A 16 -2.13 -12.65 14.00
CA GLN A 16 -2.86 -13.83 14.52
C GLN A 16 -2.05 -15.14 14.43
N VAL A 17 -0.77 -15.07 14.06
CA VAL A 17 0.04 -16.24 13.78
C VAL A 17 0.64 -16.79 15.07
N ARG A 18 0.13 -17.94 15.52
CA ARG A 18 0.53 -18.59 16.78
C ARG A 18 1.74 -19.52 16.66
N THR A 19 2.27 -19.71 15.46
CA THR A 19 3.44 -20.57 15.20
C THR A 19 4.68 -19.74 14.91
N HIS A 20 5.83 -20.18 15.43
CA HIS A 20 7.11 -19.50 15.24
C HIS A 20 7.44 -19.27 13.76
N THR A 21 7.28 -20.29 12.91
CA THR A 21 7.53 -20.20 11.46
C THR A 21 6.63 -19.18 10.77
N GLY A 22 5.37 -19.12 11.19
CA GLY A 22 4.42 -18.16 10.66
C GLY A 22 4.70 -16.72 11.12
N LEU A 23 5.16 -16.54 12.36
CA LEU A 23 5.65 -15.25 12.86
C LEU A 23 6.86 -14.78 12.03
N CYS A 24 7.86 -15.63 11.83
CA CYS A 24 9.04 -15.30 11.00
C CYS A 24 8.64 -14.90 9.57
N ARG A 25 7.73 -15.64 8.93
CA ARG A 25 7.24 -15.33 7.57
C ARG A 25 6.46 -14.02 7.54
N HIS A 26 5.59 -13.78 8.52
CA HIS A 26 4.86 -12.53 8.63
C HIS A 26 5.83 -11.36 8.75
N THR A 27 6.78 -11.42 9.69
CA THR A 27 7.81 -10.39 9.89
C THR A 27 8.58 -10.11 8.61
N ALA A 28 9.08 -11.15 7.93
CA ALA A 28 9.83 -11.00 6.68
C ALA A 28 9.00 -10.32 5.57
N LEU A 29 7.71 -10.67 5.44
CA LEU A 29 6.83 -10.04 4.45
C LEU A 29 6.45 -8.60 4.83
N SER A 30 6.30 -8.31 6.13
CA SER A 30 6.05 -6.96 6.65
C SER A 30 7.22 -6.03 6.35
N THR A 31 8.43 -6.44 6.72
CA THR A 31 9.65 -5.63 6.51
C THR A 31 9.90 -5.40 5.02
N LEU A 32 9.69 -6.43 4.19
CA LEU A 32 9.87 -6.32 2.75
C LEU A 32 8.81 -5.39 2.09
N ALA A 33 7.57 -5.38 2.58
CA ALA A 33 6.56 -4.43 2.14
C ALA A 33 6.94 -2.97 2.51
N GLN A 34 7.52 -2.75 3.69
CA GLN A 34 7.99 -1.44 4.11
C GLN A 34 9.20 -0.96 3.31
N LEU A 35 10.18 -1.84 3.08
CA LEU A 35 11.33 -1.58 2.23
C LEU A 35 10.89 -1.16 0.82
N ARG A 36 9.88 -1.84 0.26
CA ARG A 36 9.28 -1.45 -1.03
C ARG A 36 8.64 -0.06 -0.98
N ALA A 37 7.87 0.25 0.06
CA ALA A 37 7.25 1.56 0.21
C ALA A 37 8.32 2.67 0.38
N ALA A 38 9.37 2.42 1.17
CA ALA A 38 10.48 3.33 1.35
C ALA A 38 11.26 3.54 0.04
N ALA A 39 11.54 2.47 -0.71
CA ALA A 39 12.21 2.55 -2.00
C ALA A 39 11.39 3.34 -3.04
N LEU A 40 10.07 3.16 -3.07
CA LEU A 40 9.18 3.96 -3.93
C LEU A 40 9.21 5.44 -3.57
N ARG A 41 9.21 5.78 -2.28
CA ARG A 41 9.34 7.17 -1.81
C ARG A 41 10.70 7.76 -2.21
N ALA A 42 11.79 7.03 -1.94
CA ALA A 42 13.14 7.46 -2.25
C ALA A 42 13.36 7.68 -3.76
N ALA A 43 12.78 6.81 -4.59
CA ALA A 43 12.90 6.91 -6.03
C ALA A 43 12.18 8.11 -6.63
N ALA A 44 11.04 8.45 -6.07
CA ALA A 44 10.26 9.57 -6.55
C ALA A 44 10.81 10.94 -6.11
N THR A 45 11.61 10.98 -5.04
CA THR A 45 12.38 12.15 -4.62
C THR A 45 13.78 12.21 -5.23
N GLY A 46 14.09 11.34 -6.20
CA GLY A 46 15.41 11.27 -6.85
C GLY A 46 16.55 10.72 -5.98
N ALA A 47 16.27 10.30 -4.74
CA ALA A 47 17.27 9.81 -3.78
C ALA A 47 17.74 8.38 -4.09
N LEU A 48 17.01 7.62 -4.91
CA LEU A 48 17.36 6.24 -5.25
C LEU A 48 16.88 5.86 -6.65
N THR A 49 17.77 5.47 -7.55
CA THR A 49 17.38 5.05 -8.91
C THR A 49 16.87 3.61 -8.88
N LEU A 50 15.60 3.38 -9.22
CA LEU A 50 15.07 2.01 -9.33
C LEU A 50 15.61 1.33 -10.60
N PRO A 51 15.92 0.02 -10.54
CA PRO A 51 16.39 -0.71 -11.72
C PRO A 51 15.35 -0.65 -12.84
N ALA A 52 15.82 -0.37 -14.05
CA ALA A 52 14.95 -0.29 -15.22
C ALA A 52 14.30 -1.65 -15.49
N THR A 53 12.97 -1.69 -15.54
CA THR A 53 12.25 -2.77 -16.22
C THR A 53 12.42 -2.56 -17.73
N SER A 54 12.87 -3.59 -18.44
CA SER A 54 13.16 -3.69 -19.89
C SER A 54 12.58 -2.57 -20.78
N PRO A 55 13.37 -1.99 -21.70
CA PRO A 55 12.93 -0.87 -22.50
C PRO A 55 12.05 -1.37 -23.64
N ASP A 56 10.73 -1.42 -23.44
CA ASP A 56 9.81 -1.51 -24.57
C ASP A 56 8.73 -0.46 -24.47
N SER A 57 8.99 0.67 -25.14
CA SER A 57 8.06 1.63 -25.74
C SER A 57 8.75 2.99 -25.90
N ARG A 58 9.23 3.26 -27.12
CA ARG A 58 9.78 4.56 -27.54
C ARG A 58 8.72 5.66 -27.32
N PRO A 59 9.01 6.79 -26.63
CA PRO A 59 8.01 7.82 -26.39
C PRO A 59 7.65 8.54 -27.70
N LYS A 60 6.35 8.63 -28.00
CA LYS A 60 5.82 9.53 -29.03
C LYS A 60 5.87 10.97 -28.47
N PRO A 61 6.35 11.99 -29.21
CA PRO A 61 6.39 13.36 -28.70
C PRO A 61 4.96 13.88 -28.52
N ARG A 62 4.62 14.38 -27.33
CA ARG A 62 3.35 15.03 -27.00
C ARG A 62 3.68 16.45 -26.51
N PRO A 63 2.89 17.49 -26.84
CA PRO A 63 3.28 18.88 -26.62
C PRO A 63 3.36 19.20 -25.11
N PRO A 64 4.14 20.23 -24.74
CA PRO A 64 4.37 20.58 -23.34
C PRO A 64 3.08 21.11 -22.72
N ARG A 65 2.56 20.43 -21.68
CA ARG A 65 1.55 21.01 -20.79
C ARG A 65 1.81 20.58 -19.35
N GLY A 66 1.92 21.61 -18.50
CA GLY A 66 2.16 21.49 -17.07
C GLY A 66 3.64 21.58 -16.74
N SER A 67 4.01 22.52 -15.86
CA SER A 67 5.30 22.49 -15.19
C SER A 67 5.52 21.10 -14.61
N ALA A 68 6.72 20.55 -14.76
CA ALA A 68 7.10 19.36 -14.03
C ALA A 68 6.73 19.55 -12.55
N LEU A 69 6.07 18.55 -11.97
CA LEU A 69 5.71 18.59 -10.56
C LEU A 69 6.95 18.83 -9.72
N THR A 70 6.82 19.67 -8.69
CA THR A 70 7.92 19.81 -7.73
C THR A 70 8.06 18.52 -6.94
N ASP A 71 9.28 18.21 -6.49
CA ASP A 71 9.56 17.02 -5.66
C ASP A 71 8.64 16.95 -4.43
N GLU A 72 8.21 18.11 -3.91
CA GLU A 72 7.30 18.21 -2.77
C GLU A 72 5.88 17.75 -3.09
N GLN A 73 5.38 18.04 -4.30
CA GLN A 73 4.08 17.55 -4.74
C GLN A 73 4.10 16.03 -4.96
N VAL A 74 5.22 15.50 -5.47
CA VAL A 74 5.46 14.07 -5.60
C VAL A 74 5.53 13.40 -4.22
N ARG A 75 6.24 14.02 -3.27
CA ARG A 75 6.36 13.55 -1.88
C ARG A 75 5.00 13.51 -1.16
N ALA A 76 4.21 14.57 -1.29
CA ALA A 76 2.87 14.65 -0.72
C ALA A 76 1.95 13.54 -1.26
N LEU A 77 2.02 13.26 -2.57
CA LEU A 77 1.29 12.16 -3.20
C LEU A 77 1.69 10.79 -2.66
N LEU A 78 2.97 10.55 -2.39
CA LEU A 78 3.45 9.24 -1.92
C LEU A 78 3.26 9.03 -0.42
N ASN A 79 3.14 10.10 0.35
CA ASN A 79 2.74 10.03 1.76
C ASN A 79 1.30 9.51 1.92
N THR A 80 0.49 9.54 0.86
CA THR A 80 -0.83 8.89 0.87
C THR A 80 -0.77 7.36 0.82
N ILE A 81 0.38 6.76 0.48
CA ILE A 81 0.55 5.31 0.43
C ILE A 81 0.64 4.77 1.87
N PRO A 82 -0.42 4.13 2.38
CA PRO A 82 -0.43 3.56 3.72
C PRO A 82 0.48 2.34 3.75
N THR A 83 1.29 2.24 4.81
CA THR A 83 2.35 1.22 4.98
C THR A 83 1.93 0.06 5.90
N GLY A 84 0.80 0.19 6.61
CA GLY A 84 0.27 -0.85 7.50
C GLY A 84 -0.49 -1.96 6.79
N ASP A 85 -0.78 -3.05 7.50
CA ASP A 85 -1.84 -3.99 7.11
C ASP A 85 -3.14 -3.64 7.81
N ALA A 86 -4.22 -4.28 7.37
CA ALA A 86 -5.46 -4.25 8.09
C ALA A 86 -5.54 -5.39 9.11
N PRO A 87 -5.99 -5.14 10.35
CA PRO A 87 -6.28 -6.22 11.28
C PRO A 87 -7.44 -7.08 10.79
N VAL A 88 -7.43 -8.36 11.16
CA VAL A 88 -8.51 -9.32 10.92
C VAL A 88 -9.29 -9.60 12.22
N PRO A 89 -10.59 -9.94 12.16
CA PRO A 89 -11.39 -10.16 13.36
C PRO A 89 -10.83 -11.32 14.19
N ALA A 90 -10.75 -11.12 15.51
CA ALA A 90 -10.30 -12.15 16.46
C ALA A 90 -11.41 -13.14 16.83
N ARG A 91 -12.68 -12.75 16.66
CA ARG A 91 -13.87 -13.54 16.99
C ARG A 91 -14.97 -13.31 15.96
N ALA A 92 -15.85 -14.31 15.80
CA ALA A 92 -17.06 -14.18 15.02
C ALA A 92 -17.99 -13.09 15.61
N GLY A 93 -18.82 -12.48 14.76
CA GLY A 93 -19.84 -11.52 15.18
C GLY A 93 -19.34 -10.11 15.53
N LEU A 94 -18.04 -9.85 15.53
CA LEU A 94 -17.52 -8.50 15.78
C LEU A 94 -17.91 -7.52 14.65
N PRO A 95 -18.41 -6.31 14.98
CA PRO A 95 -18.68 -5.29 13.98
C PRO A 95 -17.39 -4.86 13.28
N CYS A 96 -17.47 -4.54 11.99
CA CYS A 96 -16.35 -4.01 11.23
C CYS A 96 -15.94 -2.64 11.78
N PRO A 97 -14.68 -2.45 12.21
CA PRO A 97 -14.21 -1.15 12.68
C PRO A 97 -14.32 -0.09 11.57
N PRO A 98 -14.69 1.16 11.89
CA PRO A 98 -14.80 2.23 10.90
C PRO A 98 -13.44 2.66 10.32
N ASP A 99 -12.37 2.58 11.12
CA ASP A 99 -11.03 3.07 10.77
C ASP A 99 -10.04 1.96 10.43
N LEU A 100 -10.49 0.95 9.67
CA LEU A 100 -9.57 -0.09 9.21
C LEU A 100 -8.49 0.50 8.28
N ALA A 101 -7.24 0.27 8.65
CA ALA A 101 -6.10 0.60 7.81
C ALA A 101 -6.20 -0.17 6.47
N PRO A 102 -5.78 0.38 5.33
CA PRO A 102 -5.88 -0.31 4.05
C PRO A 102 -4.88 -1.48 3.98
N ILE A 103 -5.33 -2.65 3.51
CA ILE A 103 -4.53 -3.86 3.27
C ILE A 103 -3.16 -3.54 2.64
N ARG A 104 -2.12 -4.30 2.98
CA ARG A 104 -0.79 -4.16 2.39
C ARG A 104 -0.79 -4.07 0.86
N LEU A 105 0.17 -3.31 0.33
CA LEU A 105 0.43 -3.25 -1.10
C LEU A 105 0.75 -4.65 -1.64
N SER A 106 -0.07 -5.08 -2.60
CA SER A 106 0.23 -6.29 -3.37
C SER A 106 1.41 -6.04 -4.33
N ILE A 107 2.07 -7.11 -4.78
CA ILE A 107 3.10 -7.04 -5.82
C ILE A 107 2.60 -6.32 -7.09
N PRO A 108 1.45 -6.70 -7.70
CA PRO A 108 0.97 -6.02 -8.91
C PRO A 108 0.64 -4.54 -8.66
N GLU A 109 0.13 -4.20 -7.48
CA GLU A 109 -0.13 -2.80 -7.14
C GLU A 109 1.17 -2.01 -6.95
N THR A 110 2.19 -2.61 -6.36
CA THR A 110 3.54 -2.03 -6.26
C THR A 110 4.10 -1.72 -7.66
N LEU A 111 4.01 -2.66 -8.59
CA LEU A 111 4.46 -2.45 -9.98
C LEU A 111 3.68 -1.35 -10.69
N ARG A 112 2.35 -1.31 -10.48
CA ARG A 112 1.49 -0.26 -11.04
C ARG A 112 1.86 1.13 -10.50
N LEU A 113 2.09 1.26 -9.20
CA LEU A 113 2.50 2.52 -8.57
C LEU A 113 3.91 2.95 -8.97
N ALA A 114 4.84 1.99 -9.14
CA ALA A 114 6.18 2.27 -9.67
C ALA A 114 6.13 2.82 -11.10
N SER A 115 5.29 2.22 -11.96
CA SER A 115 5.05 2.71 -13.32
C SER A 115 4.41 4.10 -13.32
N LEU A 116 3.43 4.34 -12.45
CA LEU A 116 2.80 5.65 -12.26
C LEU A 116 3.84 6.72 -11.89
N ALA A 117 4.70 6.45 -10.91
CA ALA A 117 5.76 7.38 -10.49
C ALA A 117 6.74 7.69 -11.63
N ARG A 118 7.06 6.69 -12.47
CA ARG A 118 7.90 6.88 -13.65
C ARG A 118 7.21 7.73 -14.73
N HIS A 119 5.94 7.49 -14.98
CA HIS A 119 5.17 8.29 -15.93
C HIS A 119 5.03 9.74 -15.46
N LEU A 120 4.87 9.94 -14.15
CA LEU A 120 4.79 11.26 -13.54
C LEU A 120 6.11 12.04 -13.69
N THR A 121 7.24 11.41 -13.34
CA THR A 121 8.58 12.01 -13.46
C THR A 121 9.03 12.24 -14.90
N THR A 122 8.57 11.42 -15.84
CA THR A 122 8.84 11.62 -17.28
C THR A 122 7.83 12.54 -17.97
N GLY A 123 6.90 13.16 -17.24
CA GLY A 123 5.89 14.08 -17.77
C GLY A 123 4.88 13.43 -18.73
N ARG A 124 4.78 12.09 -18.73
CA ARG A 124 3.82 11.33 -19.55
C ARG A 124 2.38 11.45 -19.05
N ILE A 125 2.21 11.71 -17.75
CA ILE A 125 0.90 11.93 -17.11
C ILE A 125 0.95 13.19 -16.26
N THR A 126 -0.22 13.76 -16.02
CA THR A 126 -0.39 14.94 -15.17
C THR A 126 -0.44 14.58 -13.68
N ALA A 127 -0.22 15.59 -12.83
CA ALA A 127 -0.45 15.50 -11.38
C ALA A 127 -1.84 14.98 -11.03
N THR A 128 -2.86 15.53 -11.69
CA THR A 128 -4.26 15.20 -11.43
C THR A 128 -4.56 13.74 -11.77
N GLU A 129 -4.06 13.23 -12.88
CA GLU A 129 -4.21 11.82 -13.27
C GLU A 129 -3.53 10.88 -12.28
N ALA A 130 -2.36 11.26 -11.76
CA ALA A 130 -1.67 10.48 -10.73
C ALA A 130 -2.39 10.52 -9.38
N THR A 131 -2.86 11.69 -8.94
CA THR A 131 -3.68 11.85 -7.73
C THR A 131 -4.92 10.98 -7.81
N PHE A 132 -5.64 11.02 -8.94
CA PHE A 132 -6.79 10.16 -9.15
C PHE A 132 -6.43 8.68 -9.02
N THR A 133 -5.34 8.24 -9.64
CA THR A 133 -4.90 6.84 -9.59
C THR A 133 -4.54 6.39 -8.17
N LEU A 134 -3.89 7.27 -7.39
CA LEU A 134 -3.53 7.01 -6.00
C LEU A 134 -4.76 6.93 -5.10
N LEU A 135 -5.69 7.88 -5.21
CA LEU A 135 -6.96 7.86 -4.47
C LEU A 135 -7.78 6.61 -4.81
N TRP A 136 -7.77 6.21 -6.08
CA TRP A 136 -8.45 4.99 -6.52
C TRP A 136 -7.83 3.72 -5.93
N SER A 137 -6.49 3.62 -5.94
CA SER A 137 -5.76 2.52 -5.27
C SER A 137 -6.09 2.44 -3.79
N LEU A 138 -6.03 3.58 -3.09
CA LEU A 138 -6.37 3.68 -1.67
C LEU A 138 -7.81 3.22 -1.39
N ARG A 139 -8.78 3.71 -2.16
CA ARG A 139 -10.19 3.32 -2.02
C ARG A 139 -10.39 1.82 -2.23
N ARG A 140 -9.78 1.24 -3.26
CA ARG A 140 -9.87 -0.20 -3.53
C ARG A 140 -9.32 -1.03 -2.38
N ARG A 141 -8.16 -0.65 -1.84
CA ARG A 141 -7.53 -1.35 -0.71
C ARG A 141 -8.37 -1.26 0.56
N ARG A 142 -8.98 -0.10 0.84
CA ARG A 142 -9.97 0.04 1.93
C ARG A 142 -11.15 -0.89 1.73
N HIS A 143 -11.71 -0.95 0.53
CA HIS A 143 -12.80 -1.86 0.23
C HIS A 143 -12.41 -3.34 0.40
N GLN A 144 -11.24 -3.74 -0.12
CA GLN A 144 -10.72 -5.11 0.07
C GLN A 144 -10.52 -5.46 1.54
N THR A 145 -10.15 -4.48 2.35
CA THR A 145 -9.98 -4.65 3.79
C THR A 145 -11.32 -4.97 4.47
N VAL A 146 -12.35 -4.18 4.19
CA VAL A 146 -13.71 -4.42 4.70
C VAL A 146 -14.23 -5.79 4.23
N ALA A 147 -14.03 -6.12 2.95
CA ALA A 147 -14.40 -7.42 2.41
C ALA A 147 -13.67 -8.57 3.12
N ARG A 148 -12.36 -8.43 3.37
CA ARG A 148 -11.57 -9.42 4.14
C ARG A 148 -12.08 -9.57 5.57
N TRP A 149 -12.44 -8.46 6.23
CA TRP A 149 -13.02 -8.51 7.57
C TRP A 149 -14.27 -9.38 7.60
N HIS A 150 -15.28 -9.06 6.77
CA HIS A 150 -16.52 -9.83 6.72
C HIS A 150 -16.29 -11.29 6.34
N HIS A 151 -15.41 -11.55 5.37
CA HIS A 151 -15.08 -12.91 4.96
C HIS A 151 -14.46 -13.72 6.11
N HIS A 152 -13.54 -13.14 6.88
CA HIS A 152 -12.97 -13.78 8.06
C HIS A 152 -14.00 -13.97 9.17
N SER A 153 -14.87 -12.98 9.43
CA SER A 153 -15.95 -13.10 10.42
C SER A 153 -16.89 -14.27 10.10
N VAL A 154 -17.35 -14.39 8.84
CA VAL A 154 -18.19 -15.52 8.40
C VAL A 154 -17.48 -16.84 8.59
N ARG A 155 -16.21 -16.92 8.20
CA ARG A 155 -15.41 -18.14 8.35
C ARG A 155 -15.28 -18.54 9.82
N LEU A 156 -15.07 -17.58 10.73
CA LEU A 156 -15.03 -17.85 12.16
C LEU A 156 -16.39 -18.34 12.68
N THR A 157 -17.51 -17.76 12.24
CA THR A 157 -18.84 -18.25 12.63
C THR A 157 -19.05 -19.72 12.25
N LEU A 158 -18.60 -20.12 11.05
CA LEU A 158 -18.70 -21.50 10.58
C LEU A 158 -17.85 -22.49 11.39
N ILE A 159 -16.70 -22.03 11.91
CA ILE A 159 -15.78 -22.88 12.70
C ILE A 159 -16.21 -22.96 14.17
N THR A 160 -16.78 -21.89 14.72
CA THR A 160 -17.07 -21.79 16.16
C THR A 160 -18.51 -22.20 16.53
N GLY A 161 -19.37 -22.43 15.54
CA GLY A 161 -20.82 -22.61 15.73
C GLY A 161 -21.53 -21.28 16.03
N PRO A 162 -22.84 -21.14 15.72
CA PRO A 162 -23.60 -19.96 16.13
C PRO A 162 -23.62 -19.91 17.67
N SER A 163 -23.17 -18.79 18.25
CA SER A 163 -23.39 -18.49 19.67
C SER A 163 -24.86 -18.18 19.95
#